data_AF-A0A2D5YBI2-F1
#
_entry.id   AF-A0A2D5YBI2-F1
#
_cell.length_a   1.000
_cell.length_b   1.000
_cell.length_c   1.000
_cell.angle_alpha   90.00
_cell.angle_beta   90.00
_cell.angle_gamma   90.00
#
_symmetry.space_group_name_H-M   'P 1'
#
loop_
_entity.id
_entity.type
_entity.pdbx_description
1 polymer ?
#
loop_
_entity_poly.entity_id
_entity_poly.type
_entity_poly.pdbx_seq_one_letter_code
_entity_poly.pdbx_strand_id
1 'polypeptide(L)' 'MKQFSEEEKTRRINHFRKVVYFRSLFGWVFAVVGICLFGVGLKNGGNPLVLINGLLFFGYGLFMVWQTRKAKAKLDGNG' A
#
# COMPACT_ATOMS: atom_id res chain seq x y z
N MET A 1 -8.41 -6.07 -32.89
CA MET A 1 -7.76 -5.65 -31.63
C MET A 1 -7.64 -4.13 -31.64
N LYS A 2 -8.10 -3.42 -30.60
CA LYS A 2 -8.04 -1.95 -30.56
C LYS A 2 -6.58 -1.55 -30.31
N GLN A 3 -5.91 -1.07 -31.34
CA GLN A 3 -4.51 -0.63 -31.26
C GLN A 3 -4.50 0.77 -30.67
N PHE A 4 -4.15 0.87 -29.39
CA PHE A 4 -4.07 2.16 -28.69
C PHE A 4 -2.95 2.99 -29.30
N SER A 5 -3.22 4.28 -29.53
CA SER A 5 -2.18 5.27 -29.82
C SER A 5 -1.14 5.27 -28.69
N GLU A 6 0.13 5.52 -29.02
CA GLU A 6 1.21 5.62 -28.03
C GLU A 6 0.92 6.68 -26.94
N GLU A 7 0.16 7.72 -27.28
CA GLU A 7 -0.31 8.73 -26.33
C GLU A 7 -1.32 8.16 -25.32
N GLU A 8 -2.25 7.32 -25.77
CA GLU A 8 -3.24 6.68 -24.89
C GLU A 8 -2.60 5.66 -23.96
N LYS A 9 -1.56 4.94 -24.43
CA LYS A 9 -0.77 4.03 -23.59
C LYS A 9 -0.05 4.81 -22.49
N THR A 10 0.65 5.88 -22.86
CA THR A 10 1.38 6.74 -21.91
C THR A 10 0.44 7.33 -20.85
N ARG A 11 -0.74 7.81 -21.25
CA ARG A 11 -1.74 8.34 -20.31
C ARG A 11 -2.22 7.30 -19.30
N ARG A 12 -2.47 6.06 -19.76
CA ARG A 12 -2.88 4.94 -18.88
C ARG A 12 -1.77 4.54 -17.91
N ILE A 13 -0.52 4.48 -18.37
CA ILE A 13 0.64 4.17 -17.54
C ILE A 13 0.82 5.23 -16.44
N ASN A 14 0.74 6.52 -16.78
CA ASN A 14 0.85 7.61 -15.82
C ASN A 14 -0.28 7.62 -14.79
N HIS A 15 -1.51 7.35 -15.23
CA HIS A 15 -2.64 7.21 -14.31
C HIS A 15 -2.43 6.03 -13.35
N PHE A 16 -2.00 4.87 -13.86
CA PHE A 16 -1.72 3.70 -13.04
C PHE A 16 -0.59 3.97 -12.03
N ARG A 17 0.51 4.61 -12.47
CA ARG A 17 1.61 5.02 -11.57
C ARG A 17 1.13 5.91 -10.42
N LYS A 18 0.26 6.90 -10.70
CA LYS A 18 -0.33 7.76 -9.65
C LYS A 18 -1.16 6.96 -8.65
N VAL A 19 -2.07 6.11 -9.11
CA VAL A 19 -2.94 5.31 -8.24
C VAL A 19 -2.12 4.36 -7.35
N VAL A 20 -1.13 3.69 -7.94
CA VAL A 20 -0.21 2.78 -7.21
C VAL A 20 0.62 3.54 -6.18
N TYR A 21 1.07 4.76 -6.50
CA TYR A 21 1.80 5.61 -5.56
C TYR A 21 0.94 5.98 -4.34
N PHE A 22 -0.30 6.46 -4.56
CA PHE A 22 -1.21 6.78 -3.46
C PHE A 22 -1.51 5.56 -2.60
N ARG A 23 -1.73 4.38 -3.21
CA ARG A 23 -1.94 3.13 -2.46
C ARG A 23 -0.74 2.78 -1.57
N SER A 24 0.48 3.06 -2.03
CA SER A 24 1.70 2.87 -1.24
C SER A 24 1.76 3.85 -0.06
N LEU A 25 1.39 5.11 -0.30
CA LEU A 25 1.32 6.15 0.73
C LEU A 25 0.32 5.77 1.84
N PHE A 26 -0.90 5.34 1.47
CA PHE A 26 -1.87 4.83 2.43
C PHE A 26 -1.35 3.59 3.16
N GLY A 27 -0.61 2.71 2.49
CA GLY A 27 0.10 1.58 3.11
C GLY A 27 1.01 2.01 4.26
N TRP A 28 1.84 3.03 4.03
CA TRP A 28 2.69 3.59 5.07
C TRP A 28 1.90 4.25 6.22
N VAL A 29 0.82 4.97 5.91
CA VAL A 29 -0.06 5.55 6.94
C VAL A 29 -0.68 4.46 7.81
N PHE A 30 -1.24 3.40 7.21
CA PHE A 30 -1.79 2.27 7.96
C PHE A 30 -0.72 1.53 8.77
N ALA A 31 0.51 1.44 8.27
CA ALA A 31 1.62 0.86 9.03
C ALA A 31 1.93 1.69 10.29
N VAL A 32 2.08 3.01 10.15
CA VAL A 32 2.35 3.91 11.28
C VAL A 32 1.20 3.90 12.30
N VAL A 33 -0.05 3.96 11.83
CA VAL A 33 -1.21 3.91 12.74
C VAL A 33 -1.31 2.55 13.43
N GLY A 34 -1.07 1.46 12.69
CA GLY A 34 -1.10 0.10 13.23
C GLY A 34 -0.07 -0.13 14.33
N ILE A 35 1.17 0.34 14.14
CA ILE A 35 2.22 0.20 15.17
C ILE A 35 1.92 1.05 16.41
N CYS A 36 1.35 2.24 16.25
CA CYS A 36 0.89 3.07 17.38
C CYS A 36 -0.25 2.38 18.16
N LEU A 37 -1.26 1.85 17.48
CA LEU A 37 -2.36 1.10 18.11
C LEU A 37 -1.86 -0.15 18.84
N PHE A 38 -0.92 -0.87 18.23
CA PHE A 38 -0.28 -2.03 18.85
C PHE A 38 0.44 -1.66 20.15
N GLY A 39 1.22 -0.57 20.14
CA GLY A 39 1.91 -0.06 21.33
C GLY A 39 0.96 0.38 22.44
N VAL A 40 -0.15 1.04 22.10
CA VAL A 40 -1.20 1.40 23.08
C VAL A 40 -1.87 0.15 23.64
N GLY A 41 -2.15 -0.85 22.80
CA GLY A 41 -2.72 -2.14 23.22
C GLY A 41 -1.83 -2.89 24.21
N LEU A 42 -0.52 -2.90 23.99
CA LEU A 42 0.46 -3.50 24.92
C LEU A 42 0.49 -2.78 26.27
N LYS A 43 0.41 -1.45 26.28
CA LYS A 43 0.46 -0.65 27.51
C LYS A 43 -0.82 -0.75 28.34
N ASN A 44 -1.98 -0.79 27.69
CA ASN A 44 -3.26 -0.72 28.40
C ASN A 44 -3.82 -2.09 28.81
N GLY A 45 -3.29 -3.21 28.29
CA GLY A 45 -3.54 -4.60 28.76
C GLY A 45 -4.98 -5.13 28.73
N GLY A 46 -5.99 -4.25 28.69
CA GLY A 46 -7.40 -4.54 28.90
C GLY A 46 -8.22 -4.66 27.62
N ASN A 47 -7.62 -4.53 26.43
CA ASN A 47 -8.35 -4.71 25.18
C ASN A 47 -7.51 -5.41 24.10
N PRO A 48 -7.53 -6.76 24.06
CA PRO A 48 -6.83 -7.57 23.07
C PRO A 48 -7.20 -7.23 21.62
N LEU A 49 -8.42 -6.73 21.38
CA LEU A 49 -8.87 -6.33 20.05
C LEU A 49 -8.07 -5.14 19.51
N VAL A 50 -7.64 -4.21 20.36
CA VAL A 50 -6.81 -3.06 19.93
C VAL A 50 -5.44 -3.55 19.45
N LEU A 51 -4.88 -4.54 20.15
CA LEU A 51 -3.59 -5.13 19.82
C LEU A 51 -3.66 -5.92 18.50
N ILE A 52 -4.69 -6.76 18.32
CA ILE A 52 -4.91 -7.50 17.07
C ILE A 52 -5.17 -6.54 15.90
N ASN A 53 -5.99 -5.51 16.08
CA ASN A 53 -6.23 -4.52 15.02
C ASN A 53 -4.97 -3.74 14.67
N GLY A 54 -4.16 -3.35 15.67
CA GLY A 54 -2.87 -2.69 15.42
C GLY A 54 -1.93 -3.56 14.59
N LEU A 55 -1.81 -4.85 14.92
CA LEU A 55 -1.02 -5.81 14.16
C LEU A 55 -1.55 -6.01 12.73
N LEU A 56 -2.87 -6.14 12.57
CA LEU A 56 -3.52 -6.31 11.27
C LEU A 56 -3.36 -5.07 10.38
N PHE A 57 -3.56 -3.86 10.91
CA PHE A 57 -3.33 -2.62 10.17
C PHE A 57 -1.86 -2.47 9.78
N PHE A 58 -0.94 -2.83 10.68
CA PHE A 58 0.48 -2.81 10.40
C PHE A 58 0.85 -3.76 9.26
N GLY A 59 0.48 -5.04 9.39
CA GLY A 59 0.75 -6.06 8.38
C GLY A 59 0.11 -5.74 7.03
N TYR A 60 -1.15 -5.29 7.03
CA TYR A 60 -1.84 -4.91 5.80
C TYR A 60 -1.22 -3.67 5.15
N GLY A 61 -0.82 -2.67 5.94
CA GLY A 61 -0.09 -1.49 5.47
C GLY A 61 1.20 -1.88 4.73
N LEU A 62 2.02 -2.73 5.35
CA LEU A 62 3.24 -3.26 4.73
C LEU A 62 2.95 -4.09 3.47
N PHE A 63 1.89 -4.89 3.48
CA PHE A 63 1.46 -5.67 2.31
C PHE A 63 1.08 -4.76 1.13
N MET A 64 0.39 -3.63 1.39
CA MET A 64 0.09 -2.63 0.36
C MET A 64 1.36 -1.98 -0.22
N VAL A 65 2.33 -1.64 0.63
CA VAL A 65 3.62 -1.11 0.18
C VAL A 65 4.38 -2.15 -0.66
N TRP A 66 4.38 -3.42 -0.24
CA TRP A 66 5.05 -4.48 -0.99
C TRP A 66 4.41 -4.72 -2.37
N GLN A 67 3.08 -4.81 -2.45
CA GLN A 67 2.37 -4.98 -3.72
C GLN A 67 2.64 -3.82 -4.69
N THR A 68 2.66 -2.59 -4.18
CA THR A 68 2.93 -1.40 -5.00
C THR A 68 4.36 -1.35 -5.50
N ARG A 69 5.35 -1.75 -4.68
CA ARG A 69 6.74 -1.92 -5.10
C ARG A 69 6.88 -3.00 -6.18
N LYS A 70 6.22 -4.15 -6.00
CA LYS A 70 6.23 -5.25 -6.99
C LYS A 70 5.58 -4.84 -8.31
N ALA A 71 4.46 -4.12 -8.27
CA ALA A 71 3.79 -3.60 -9.46
C ALA A 71 4.68 -2.58 -10.20
N LYS A 72 5.35 -1.69 -9.46
CA LYS A 72 6.27 -0.71 -10.05
C LYS A 72 7.48 -1.38 -10.71
N ALA A 73 8.09 -2.36 -10.03
CA ALA A 73 9.22 -3.12 -10.59
C ALA A 73 8.86 -3.85 -11.89
N LYS A 74 7.64 -4.39 -12.01
CA LYS A 74 7.16 -5.01 -13.26
C LYS A 74 6.96 -4.00 -14.39
N LEU A 75 6.62 -2.74 -14.09
CA LEU A 75 6.52 -1.71 -15.12
C LEU A 75 7.88 -1.24 -15.59
N ASP A 76 8.83 -1.11 -14.66
CA ASP A 76 10.16 -0.56 -14.97
C ASP A 76 11.11 -1.62 -15.54
N GLY A 77 10.90 -2.92 -15.26
CA GLY A 77 11.68 -4.04 -15.82
C GLY A 77 11.16 -4.59 -17.16
N ASN A 78 10.13 -3.95 -17.75
CA ASN A 78 9.55 -4.33 -19.05
C ASN A 78 9.64 -3.18 -20.07
N GLY A 79 10.57 -2.25 -19.85
CA GLY A 79 11.03 -1.23 -20.79
C GLY A 79 12.49 -1.46 -21.14
#